data_AF-A0A7V2VSS9-F1
#
_entry.id   AF-A0A7V2VSS9-F1
#
_cell.length_a   1.000
_cell.length_b   1.000
_cell.length_c   1.000
_cell.angle_alpha   90.00
_cell.angle_beta   90.00
_cell.angle_gamma   90.00
#
_symmetry.space_group_name_H-M   'P 1'
#
loop_
_entity.id
_entity.type
_entity.pdbx_description
1 polymer ?
#
loop_
_entity_poly.entity_id
_entity_poly.type
_entity_poly.pdbx_seq_one_letter_code
_entity_poly.pdbx_strand_id
1 'polypeptide(L)'
;MFCRNCGKELTGTPEICLGCGAKPLAGNSFCQACGAEINALAEICIKCGARLGKAETGTISPKSRLVTTLLAWFLGIFGAHRFYLGKIGTAILMLITLGGLGIWALVDFIMAVTGTMADTEGKLIKDWNPSGSEQRTALPMTAGILSIVAGGLGLISGITTVAVATARATDILFGLGLAGYPSIVFGIIAIVGGIFALQRRSWGLALTGAIFALLSTWGLGVLAIIFTAISKGEFEQS
;
A
#
# COMPACT_ATOMS: atom_id res chain seq x y z
N MET A 1 27.11 19.73 17.19
CA MET A 1 25.76 19.17 17.45
C MET A 1 25.83 17.67 17.26
N PHE A 2 25.01 16.87 17.95
CA PHE A 2 25.05 15.41 17.85
C PHE A 2 23.84 14.89 17.06
N CYS A 3 24.01 13.77 16.36
CA CYS A 3 22.92 13.10 15.66
C CYS A 3 21.95 12.48 16.67
N ARG A 4 20.66 12.80 16.59
CA ARG A 4 19.63 12.24 17.48
C ARG A 4 19.32 10.76 17.24
N ASN A 5 19.88 10.18 16.16
CA ASN A 5 19.66 8.77 15.80
C ASN A 5 20.84 7.85 16.17
N CYS A 6 22.08 8.35 16.16
CA CYS A 6 23.27 7.52 16.44
C CYS A 6 24.26 8.11 17.44
N GLY A 7 24.03 9.33 17.95
CA GLY A 7 24.89 9.97 18.94
C GLY A 7 26.24 10.48 18.43
N LYS A 8 26.58 10.29 17.14
CA LYS A 8 27.83 10.82 16.57
C LYS A 8 27.81 12.35 16.46
N GLU A 9 28.95 12.97 16.73
CA GLU A 9 29.16 14.40 16.54
C GLU A 9 29.08 14.76 15.06
N LEU A 10 28.40 15.87 14.77
CA LEU A 10 28.23 16.42 13.43
C LEU A 10 29.02 17.72 13.33
N THR A 11 29.81 17.83 12.27
CA THR A 11 30.50 19.05 11.88
C THR A 11 29.55 19.92 11.06
N GLY A 12 29.21 21.11 11.57
CA GLY A 12 28.27 22.03 10.91
C GLY A 12 26.80 21.57 10.96
N THR A 13 26.01 21.96 9.95
CA THR A 13 24.58 21.63 9.79
C THR A 13 24.35 20.73 8.56
N PRO A 14 24.75 19.44 8.61
CA PRO A 14 24.58 18.54 7.47
C PRO A 14 23.11 18.13 7.30
N GLU A 15 22.65 17.99 6.04
CA GLU A 15 21.30 17.45 5.77
C GLU A 15 21.16 15.97 6.14
N ILE A 16 22.24 15.20 6.00
CA ILE A 16 22.28 13.75 6.24
C ILE A 16 23.47 13.43 7.16
N CYS A 17 23.25 12.60 8.17
CA CYS A 17 24.34 12.09 9.02
C CYS A 17 25.15 11.02 8.28
N LEU A 18 26.43 11.25 8.07
CA LEU A 18 27.38 10.29 7.48
C LEU A 18 27.57 9.01 8.32
N GLY A 19 27.19 9.05 9.59
CA GLY A 19 27.35 7.94 10.52
C GLY A 19 26.23 6.90 10.46
N CYS A 20 24.99 7.32 10.20
CA CYS A 20 23.82 6.44 10.23
C CYS A 20 22.86 6.62 9.04
N GLY A 21 23.15 7.54 8.11
CA GLY A 21 22.30 7.81 6.93
C GLY A 21 20.98 8.54 7.22
N ALA A 22 20.66 8.82 8.49
CA ALA A 22 19.42 9.50 8.87
C ALA A 22 19.61 11.02 8.94
N LYS A 23 18.50 11.76 8.84
CA LYS A 23 18.49 13.21 9.11
C LYS A 23 18.88 13.47 10.58
N PRO A 24 19.81 14.40 10.88
CA PRO A 24 20.33 14.63 12.24
C PRO A 24 19.30 14.83 13.35
N LEU A 25 18.16 15.45 13.03
CA LEU A 25 17.15 15.88 13.99
C LEU A 25 15.93 14.95 14.06
N ALA A 26 15.83 13.96 13.17
CA ALA A 26 14.64 13.10 13.05
C ALA A 26 14.56 12.02 14.13
N GLY A 27 15.69 11.64 14.75
CA GLY A 27 15.72 10.64 15.81
C GLY A 27 15.28 11.18 17.18
N ASN A 28 14.96 10.26 18.09
CA ASN A 28 14.59 10.56 19.49
C ASN A 28 15.39 9.74 20.52
N SER A 29 16.42 9.00 20.08
CA SER A 29 17.23 8.13 20.94
C SER A 29 18.41 8.84 21.58
N PHE A 30 18.91 9.93 20.97
CA PHE A 30 20.07 10.68 21.46
C PHE A 30 19.80 12.19 21.58
N CYS A 31 20.49 12.82 22.52
CA CYS A 31 20.43 14.26 22.73
C CYS A 31 21.27 15.01 21.67
N GLN A 32 20.68 16.01 21.02
CA GLN A 32 21.36 16.87 20.03
C GLN A 32 22.49 17.75 20.60
N ALA A 33 22.46 18.02 21.92
CA ALA A 33 23.40 18.93 22.58
C ALA A 33 24.60 18.20 23.20
N CYS A 34 24.38 17.03 23.83
CA CYS A 34 25.43 16.31 24.55
C CYS A 34 25.69 14.88 24.06
N GLY A 35 24.93 14.37 23.09
CA GLY A 35 25.13 13.02 22.53
C GLY A 35 24.72 11.87 23.44
N ALA A 36 24.16 12.13 24.63
CA ALA A 36 23.70 11.09 25.53
C ALA A 36 22.45 10.37 25.01
N GLU A 37 22.35 9.07 25.28
CA GLU A 37 21.11 8.31 25.12
C GLU A 37 20.01 8.89 26.00
N ILE A 38 18.81 8.99 25.42
CA ILE A 38 17.61 9.54 26.04
C ILE A 38 16.45 8.61 25.73
N ASN A 39 15.43 8.65 26.59
CA ASN A 39 14.17 7.99 26.28
C ASN A 39 13.48 8.70 25.12
N ALA A 40 12.84 7.91 24.24
CA ALA A 40 12.14 8.37 23.04
C ALA A 40 11.09 9.48 23.28
N LEU A 41 10.58 9.58 24.51
CA LEU A 41 9.54 10.54 24.93
C LEU A 41 10.08 11.69 25.80
N ALA A 42 11.40 11.80 25.97
CA ALA A 42 11.98 12.85 26.83
C ALA A 42 11.94 14.23 26.13
N GLU A 43 11.23 15.19 26.72
CA GLU A 43 11.20 16.60 26.26
C GLU A 43 12.41 17.41 26.72
N ILE A 44 13.05 16.99 27.82
CA ILE A 44 14.24 17.64 28.37
C ILE A 44 15.28 16.56 28.63
N CYS A 45 16.51 16.81 28.19
CA CYS A 45 17.61 15.90 28.48
C CYS A 45 18.02 16.02 29.95
N ILE A 46 17.91 14.93 30.71
CA ILE A 46 18.31 14.87 32.12
C ILE A 46 19.81 15.12 32.36
N LYS A 47 20.67 14.91 31.36
CA LYS A 47 22.13 15.10 31.49
C LYS A 47 22.61 16.53 31.22
N CYS A 48 21.96 17.27 30.31
CA CYS A 48 22.46 18.58 29.87
C CYS A 48 21.41 19.71 29.96
N GLY A 49 20.17 19.41 30.32
CA GLY A 49 19.10 20.41 30.41
C GLY A 49 18.61 20.97 29.06
N ALA A 50 19.18 20.52 27.94
CA ALA A 50 18.71 20.92 26.62
C ALA A 50 17.26 20.47 26.41
N ARG A 51 16.41 21.40 25.94
CA ARG A 51 15.07 21.08 25.46
C ARG A 51 15.21 20.31 24.16
N LEU A 52 14.71 19.09 24.16
CA LEU A 52 14.67 18.22 23.00
C LEU A 52 13.40 18.58 22.24
N GLY A 53 13.52 18.76 20.92
CA GLY A 53 12.34 18.96 20.07
C GLY A 53 11.34 17.82 20.32
N LYS A 54 10.09 18.21 20.59
CA LYS A 54 8.96 17.35 20.99
C LYS A 54 9.05 16.01 20.28
N ALA A 55 9.08 14.92 21.05
CA ALA A 55 8.77 13.61 20.51
C ALA A 55 7.33 13.71 19.99
N GLU A 56 7.14 13.85 18.68
CA GLU A 56 5.82 14.03 18.10
C GLU A 56 5.03 12.72 18.23
N THR A 57 4.45 12.52 19.41
CA THR A 57 3.32 11.65 19.60
C THR A 57 2.12 12.30 18.92
N GLY A 58 1.92 11.92 17.66
CA GLY A 58 0.58 11.57 17.19
C GLY A 58 -0.27 12.67 16.57
N THR A 59 0.25 13.44 15.60
CA THR A 59 -0.64 14.07 14.60
C THR A 59 -0.30 13.70 13.16
N ILE A 60 0.92 13.23 12.90
CA ILE A 60 1.40 12.87 11.56
C ILE A 60 1.54 11.35 11.47
N SER A 61 0.92 10.74 10.46
CA SER A 61 1.00 9.30 10.22
C SER A 61 2.35 8.96 9.57
N PRO A 62 2.97 7.81 9.93
CA PRO A 62 4.20 7.33 9.28
C PRO A 62 3.98 6.86 7.84
N LYS A 63 2.74 6.85 7.35
CA LYS A 63 2.38 6.48 5.96
C LYS A 63 2.78 7.59 4.98
N SER A 64 3.19 7.21 3.78
CA SER A 64 3.63 8.18 2.77
C SER A 64 2.47 8.75 1.96
N ARG A 65 2.45 10.08 1.83
CA ARG A 65 1.48 10.81 1.01
C ARG A 65 1.68 10.54 -0.48
N LEU A 66 2.93 10.34 -0.92
CA LEU A 66 3.25 10.02 -2.30
C LEU A 66 2.61 8.70 -2.74
N VAL A 67 2.71 7.66 -1.90
CA VAL A 67 2.07 6.37 -2.19
C VAL A 67 0.55 6.54 -2.15
N THR A 68 0.00 7.19 -1.13
CA THR A 68 -1.45 7.43 -1.02
C THR A 68 -2.03 8.15 -2.24
N THR A 69 -1.35 9.18 -2.76
CA THR A 69 -1.76 9.95 -3.94
C THR A 69 -1.67 9.14 -5.24
N LEU A 70 -0.59 8.37 -5.42
CA LEU A 70 -0.46 7.44 -6.55
C LEU A 70 -1.56 6.39 -6.54
N LEU A 71 -1.87 5.81 -5.38
CA LEU A 71 -2.96 4.85 -5.23
C LEU A 71 -4.32 5.49 -5.52
N ALA A 72 -4.56 6.71 -5.06
CA ALA A 72 -5.82 7.42 -5.31
C ALA A 72 -6.00 7.76 -6.80
N TRP A 73 -4.91 8.08 -7.53
CA TRP A 73 -5.00 8.38 -8.96
C TRP A 73 -5.22 7.13 -9.82
N PHE A 74 -4.41 6.09 -9.63
CA PHE A 74 -4.47 4.89 -10.47
C PHE A 74 -5.57 3.92 -10.05
N LEU A 75 -5.84 3.81 -8.75
CA LEU A 75 -6.79 2.84 -8.17
C LEU A 75 -7.92 3.54 -7.40
N GLY A 76 -8.19 4.82 -7.67
CA GLY A 76 -9.23 5.58 -6.98
C GLY A 76 -10.61 4.94 -7.06
N ILE A 77 -10.98 4.41 -8.24
CA ILE A 77 -12.28 3.73 -8.47
C ILE A 77 -12.38 2.44 -7.64
N PHE A 78 -11.25 1.75 -7.42
CA PHE A 78 -11.19 0.53 -6.61
C PHE A 78 -11.03 0.80 -5.11
N GLY A 79 -10.80 2.05 -4.68
CA GLY A 79 -10.67 2.41 -3.26
C GLY A 79 -9.36 1.95 -2.60
N ALA A 80 -8.30 1.66 -3.37
CA ALA A 80 -7.05 1.12 -2.84
C ALA A 80 -6.34 2.05 -1.84
N HIS A 81 -6.45 3.36 -2.03
CA HIS A 81 -5.91 4.35 -1.10
C HIS A 81 -6.55 4.22 0.29
N ARG A 82 -7.84 3.89 0.41
CA ARG A 82 -8.49 3.67 1.73
C ARG A 82 -8.04 2.38 2.41
N PHE A 83 -7.73 1.34 1.63
CA PHE A 83 -7.10 0.13 2.17
C PHE A 83 -5.68 0.41 2.69
N TYR A 84 -4.91 1.26 1.99
CA TYR A 84 -3.59 1.70 2.45
C TYR A 84 -3.66 2.44 3.80
N LEU A 85 -4.73 3.23 4.00
CA LEU A 85 -5.06 3.92 5.26
C LEU A 85 -5.67 3.02 6.34
N GLY A 86 -5.80 1.71 6.11
CA GLY A 86 -6.41 0.79 7.09
C GLY A 86 -7.92 0.97 7.29
N LYS A 87 -8.60 1.81 6.48
CA LYS A 87 -10.05 2.08 6.59
C LYS A 87 -10.88 1.07 5.79
N ILE A 88 -10.77 -0.21 6.16
CA ILE A 88 -11.33 -1.36 5.45
C ILE A 88 -12.83 -1.21 5.20
N GLY A 89 -13.61 -0.79 6.21
CA GLY A 89 -15.07 -0.65 6.08
C GLY A 89 -15.48 0.32 4.97
N THR A 90 -14.85 1.50 4.93
CA THR A 90 -15.14 2.48 3.87
C THR A 90 -14.60 2.06 2.51
N ALA A 91 -13.53 1.27 2.47
CA ALA A 91 -12.96 0.76 1.23
C ALA A 91 -13.84 -0.33 0.61
N ILE A 92 -14.44 -1.21 1.40
CA ILE A 92 -15.44 -2.20 0.94
C ILE A 92 -16.70 -1.49 0.43
N LEU A 93 -17.17 -0.46 1.14
CA LEU A 93 -18.31 0.35 0.69
C LEU A 93 -18.02 1.00 -0.68
N MET A 94 -16.78 1.42 -0.91
CA MET A 94 -16.30 1.93 -2.20
C MET A 94 -16.28 0.89 -3.30
N LEU A 95 -15.89 -0.35 -2.99
CA LEU A 95 -15.97 -1.45 -3.96
C LEU A 95 -17.41 -1.82 -4.33
N ILE A 96 -18.31 -1.92 -3.35
CA ILE A 96 -19.72 -2.26 -3.57
C ILE A 96 -20.42 -1.17 -4.41
N THR A 97 -20.06 0.09 -4.18
CA THR A 97 -20.60 1.23 -4.94
C THR A 97 -19.87 1.50 -6.25
N LEU A 98 -18.95 0.62 -6.69
CA LEU A 98 -18.12 0.79 -7.90
C LEU A 98 -17.45 2.17 -7.95
N GLY A 99 -16.95 2.65 -6.80
CA GLY A 99 -16.28 3.94 -6.68
C GLY A 99 -17.21 5.15 -6.75
N GLY A 100 -18.52 4.97 -6.57
CA GLY A 100 -19.51 6.06 -6.47
C GLY A 100 -19.61 6.93 -7.72
N LEU A 101 -19.59 6.32 -8.91
CA LEU A 101 -19.54 7.00 -10.23
C LEU A 101 -18.27 7.86 -10.47
N GLY A 102 -17.18 7.61 -9.73
CA GLY A 102 -15.92 8.32 -9.91
C GLY A 102 -15.84 9.69 -9.23
N ILE A 103 -16.98 10.28 -8.85
CA ILE A 103 -17.02 11.53 -8.06
C ILE A 103 -16.36 11.31 -6.70
N TRP A 104 -16.63 10.17 -6.07
CA TRP A 104 -16.04 9.86 -4.77
C TRP A 104 -14.52 9.64 -4.86
N ALA A 105 -14.06 8.96 -5.91
CA ALA A 105 -12.64 8.79 -6.21
C ALA A 105 -11.93 10.14 -6.46
N LEU A 106 -12.60 11.08 -7.16
CA LEU A 106 -12.07 12.42 -7.41
C LEU A 106 -11.91 13.23 -6.11
N VAL A 107 -12.92 13.21 -5.23
CA VAL A 107 -12.85 13.89 -3.93
C VAL A 107 -11.72 13.32 -3.09
N ASP A 108 -11.61 11.99 -3.02
CA ASP A 108 -10.53 11.34 -2.28
C ASP A 108 -9.15 11.64 -2.89
N PHE A 109 -9.02 11.77 -4.22
CA PHE A 109 -7.78 12.20 -4.86
C PHE A 109 -7.39 13.62 -4.46
N ILE A 110 -8.34 14.57 -4.48
CA ILE A 110 -8.10 15.94 -4.01
C ILE A 110 -7.63 15.92 -2.55
N MET A 111 -8.29 15.15 -1.68
CA MET A 111 -7.91 15.01 -0.27
C MET A 111 -6.51 14.36 -0.10
N ALA A 112 -6.12 13.45 -0.99
CA ALA A 112 -4.79 12.85 -1.01
C ALA A 112 -3.73 13.90 -1.31
N VAL A 113 -3.99 14.70 -2.35
CA VAL A 113 -3.08 15.73 -2.84
C VAL A 113 -3.01 16.90 -1.87
N THR A 114 -4.08 17.26 -1.17
CA THR A 114 -4.04 18.32 -0.14
C THR A 114 -3.43 17.84 1.18
N GLY A 115 -3.28 16.53 1.40
CA GLY A 115 -2.75 15.96 2.64
C GLY A 115 -3.72 16.11 3.82
N THR A 116 -5.01 16.25 3.55
CA THR A 116 -6.07 16.34 4.57
C THR A 116 -6.60 14.96 4.95
N MET A 117 -6.11 13.89 4.33
CA MET A 117 -6.50 12.52 4.69
C MET A 117 -5.88 12.09 6.01
N ALA A 118 -6.73 11.50 6.86
CA ALA A 118 -6.35 10.87 8.11
C ALA A 118 -6.36 9.34 7.98
N ASP A 119 -5.47 8.69 8.72
CA ASP A 119 -5.37 7.25 8.94
C ASP A 119 -6.52 6.73 9.85
N THR A 120 -6.60 5.42 10.09
CA THR A 120 -7.52 4.81 11.06
C THR A 120 -7.31 5.36 12.49
N GLU A 121 -6.07 5.72 12.82
CA GLU A 121 -5.69 6.30 14.11
C GLU A 121 -5.96 7.82 14.20
N GLY A 122 -6.58 8.43 13.18
CA GLY A 122 -6.85 9.87 13.15
C GLY A 122 -5.61 10.74 12.84
N LYS A 123 -4.45 10.14 12.58
CA LYS A 123 -3.21 10.84 12.20
C LYS A 123 -3.26 11.30 10.74
N LEU A 124 -2.88 12.55 10.48
CA LEU A 124 -2.86 13.16 9.14
C LEU A 124 -1.64 12.72 8.34
N ILE A 125 -1.81 12.51 7.04
CA ILE A 125 -0.72 12.12 6.14
C ILE A 125 -0.23 13.36 5.38
N LYS A 126 0.78 14.02 5.96
CA LYS A 126 1.37 15.24 5.40
C LYS A 126 2.65 14.99 4.63
N ASP A 127 3.43 14.01 5.05
CA ASP A 127 4.80 13.78 4.54
C ASP A 127 4.79 12.98 3.23
N TRP A 128 5.49 13.51 2.22
CA TRP A 128 5.66 12.85 0.93
C TRP A 128 6.57 11.63 1.00
N ASN A 129 7.65 11.73 1.79
CA ASN A 129 8.64 10.68 1.97
C ASN A 129 9.09 10.60 3.44
N PRO A 130 8.36 9.85 4.30
CA PRO A 130 8.72 9.70 5.71
C PRO A 130 9.96 8.80 5.85
N SER A 131 10.96 9.27 6.61
CA SER A 131 12.25 8.60 6.80
C SER A 131 12.25 7.56 7.95
N GLY A 132 11.08 7.12 8.40
CA GLY A 132 10.91 6.16 9.51
C GLY A 132 10.75 4.73 9.01
N SER A 133 11.54 3.81 9.55
CA SER A 133 11.64 2.39 9.15
C SER A 133 10.47 1.49 9.57
N GLU A 134 9.41 2.03 10.16
CA GLU A 134 8.24 1.24 10.59
C GLU A 134 7.07 1.41 9.62
N GLN A 135 7.32 1.02 8.36
CA GLN A 135 6.33 0.96 7.29
C GLN A 135 5.79 -0.47 7.21
N ARG A 136 5.00 -0.93 8.20
CA ARG A 136 4.11 -2.09 8.01
C ARG A 136 2.98 -1.63 7.08
N THR A 137 3.23 -1.61 5.78
CA THR A 137 2.23 -1.09 4.84
C THR A 137 1.11 -2.10 4.64
N ALA A 138 -0.04 -1.61 4.18
CA ALA A 138 -1.11 -2.46 3.70
C ALA A 138 -0.94 -2.77 2.19
N LEU A 139 0.27 -2.59 1.62
CA LEU A 139 0.55 -2.97 0.23
C LEU A 139 0.15 -4.42 -0.10
N PRO A 140 0.48 -5.45 0.71
CA PRO A 140 0.07 -6.82 0.41
C PRO A 140 -1.45 -6.99 0.44
N MET A 141 -2.16 -6.20 1.25
CA MET A 141 -3.62 -6.20 1.24
C MET A 141 -4.19 -5.58 -0.04
N THR A 142 -3.63 -4.45 -0.51
CA THR A 142 -4.04 -3.84 -1.78
C THR A 142 -3.79 -4.77 -2.97
N ALA A 143 -2.63 -5.45 -2.99
CA ALA A 143 -2.29 -6.43 -4.02
C ALA A 143 -3.23 -7.64 -4.01
N GLY A 144 -3.59 -8.14 -2.82
CA GLY A 144 -4.56 -9.22 -2.65
C GLY A 144 -5.96 -8.87 -3.12
N ILE A 145 -6.42 -7.65 -2.83
CA ILE A 145 -7.76 -7.20 -3.25
C ILE A 145 -7.81 -6.98 -4.77
N LEU A 146 -6.77 -6.38 -5.37
CA LEU A 146 -6.66 -6.21 -6.82
C LEU A 146 -6.71 -7.56 -7.55
N SER A 147 -6.01 -8.57 -7.04
CA SER A 147 -6.01 -9.92 -7.62
C SER A 147 -7.35 -10.63 -7.46
N ILE A 148 -8.04 -10.45 -6.32
CA ILE A 148 -9.41 -10.97 -6.12
C ILE A 148 -10.40 -10.31 -7.08
N VAL A 149 -10.36 -8.97 -7.22
CA VAL A 149 -11.28 -8.24 -8.12
C VAL A 149 -11.00 -8.59 -9.59
N ALA A 150 -9.73 -8.65 -9.98
CA ALA A 150 -9.33 -9.10 -11.32
C ALA A 150 -9.79 -10.55 -11.61
N GLY A 151 -9.61 -11.46 -10.65
CA GLY A 151 -10.05 -12.85 -10.76
C GLY A 151 -11.58 -12.99 -10.83
N GLY A 152 -12.32 -12.20 -10.05
CA GLY A 152 -13.77 -12.15 -10.09
C GLY A 152 -14.33 -11.65 -11.42
N LEU A 153 -13.76 -10.58 -11.98
CA LEU A 153 -14.11 -10.09 -13.33
C LEU A 153 -13.76 -11.12 -14.41
N GLY A 154 -12.62 -11.80 -14.27
CA GLY A 154 -12.22 -12.91 -15.13
C GLY A 154 -13.22 -14.07 -15.14
N LEU A 155 -13.73 -14.44 -13.96
CA LEU A 155 -14.77 -15.47 -13.81
C LEU A 155 -16.08 -15.06 -14.47
N ILE A 156 -16.56 -13.85 -14.22
CA ILE A 156 -17.81 -13.34 -14.81
C ILE A 156 -17.68 -13.30 -16.34
N SER A 157 -16.58 -12.75 -16.85
CA SER A 157 -16.28 -12.73 -18.28
C SER A 157 -16.27 -14.14 -18.86
N GLY A 158 -15.50 -15.07 -18.28
CA GLY A 158 -15.40 -16.46 -18.74
C GLY A 158 -16.74 -17.21 -18.75
N ILE A 159 -17.56 -17.03 -17.70
CA ILE A 159 -18.89 -17.64 -17.62
C ILE A 159 -19.82 -17.06 -18.70
N THR A 160 -19.81 -15.75 -18.91
CA THR A 160 -20.63 -15.11 -19.96
C THR A 160 -20.22 -15.53 -21.37
N THR A 161 -18.92 -15.67 -21.67
CA THR A 161 -18.49 -16.16 -22.99
C THR A 161 -18.90 -17.61 -23.22
N VAL A 162 -18.80 -18.48 -22.21
CA VAL A 162 -19.26 -19.87 -22.33
C VAL A 162 -20.78 -19.93 -22.51
N ALA A 163 -21.55 -19.16 -21.73
CA ALA A 163 -23.00 -19.12 -21.83
C ALA A 163 -23.52 -18.56 -23.17
N VAL A 164 -22.86 -17.53 -23.71
CA VAL A 164 -23.22 -16.96 -25.02
C VAL A 164 -22.80 -17.89 -26.16
N ALA A 165 -21.67 -18.59 -26.02
CA ALA A 165 -21.19 -19.57 -26.99
C ALA A 165 -22.12 -20.79 -27.13
N THR A 166 -22.65 -21.30 -26.02
CA THR A 166 -23.61 -22.42 -26.05
C THR A 166 -25.00 -21.99 -26.52
N ALA A 167 -25.38 -20.72 -26.34
CA ALA A 167 -26.70 -20.21 -26.73
C ALA A 167 -26.85 -19.85 -28.22
N ARG A 168 -25.76 -19.49 -28.93
CA ARG A 168 -25.85 -18.98 -30.32
C ARG A 168 -25.50 -19.98 -31.43
N ALA A 169 -25.00 -21.18 -31.11
CA ALA A 169 -24.79 -22.29 -32.05
C ALA A 169 -24.22 -21.92 -33.43
N THR A 170 -23.35 -20.90 -33.51
CA THR A 170 -22.62 -20.56 -34.74
C THR A 170 -21.22 -21.17 -34.64
N ASP A 171 -20.78 -21.91 -35.65
CA ASP A 171 -19.52 -22.69 -35.67
C ASP A 171 -18.24 -21.88 -35.36
N ILE A 172 -18.30 -20.55 -35.49
CA ILE A 172 -17.20 -19.62 -35.18
C ILE A 172 -17.06 -19.37 -33.66
N LEU A 173 -18.11 -19.58 -32.86
CA LEU A 173 -18.14 -19.33 -31.41
C LEU A 173 -17.73 -20.53 -30.56
N PHE A 174 -17.67 -21.74 -31.13
CA PHE A 174 -17.23 -22.96 -30.41
C PHE A 174 -15.76 -22.84 -29.97
N GLY A 175 -14.90 -22.23 -30.81
CA GLY A 175 -13.51 -21.92 -30.46
C GLY A 175 -13.36 -20.85 -29.36
N LEU A 176 -14.25 -19.85 -29.33
CA LEU A 176 -14.30 -18.83 -28.27
C LEU A 176 -14.87 -19.37 -26.94
N GLY A 177 -15.80 -20.32 -27.00
CA GLY A 177 -16.32 -21.02 -25.82
C GLY A 177 -15.26 -21.89 -25.14
N LEU A 178 -14.42 -22.60 -25.92
CA LEU A 178 -13.28 -23.35 -25.39
C LEU A 178 -12.22 -22.45 -24.73
N ALA A 179 -12.05 -21.22 -25.20
CA ALA A 179 -11.19 -20.21 -24.57
C ALA A 179 -11.74 -19.64 -23.25
N GLY A 180 -13.03 -19.86 -22.95
CA GLY A 180 -13.65 -19.47 -21.68
C GLY A 180 -13.22 -20.31 -20.49
N TYR A 181 -13.04 -21.63 -20.68
CA TYR A 181 -12.58 -22.55 -19.62
C TYR A 181 -11.23 -22.17 -18.99
N PRO A 182 -10.15 -21.90 -19.75
CA PRO A 182 -8.88 -21.47 -19.17
C PRO A 182 -9.02 -20.12 -18.45
N SER A 183 -9.89 -19.22 -18.93
CA SER A 183 -10.17 -17.95 -18.24
C SER A 183 -10.80 -18.14 -16.86
N ILE A 184 -11.66 -19.15 -16.69
CA ILE A 184 -12.25 -19.52 -15.40
C ILE A 184 -11.17 -20.06 -14.45
N VAL A 185 -10.31 -20.96 -14.94
CA VAL A 185 -9.20 -21.53 -14.15
C VAL A 185 -8.23 -20.43 -13.71
N PHE A 186 -7.86 -19.51 -14.60
CA PHE A 186 -7.02 -18.36 -14.26
C PHE A 186 -7.68 -17.42 -13.25
N GLY A 187 -9.00 -17.22 -13.34
CA GLY A 187 -9.77 -16.47 -12.35
C GLY A 187 -9.74 -17.09 -10.96
N ILE A 188 -9.87 -18.42 -10.84
CA ILE A 188 -9.78 -19.14 -9.56
C ILE A 188 -8.38 -19.03 -8.96
N ILE A 189 -7.33 -19.23 -9.78
CA ILE A 189 -5.93 -19.12 -9.32
C ILE A 189 -5.62 -17.70 -8.86
N ALA A 190 -6.13 -16.68 -9.55
CA ALA A 190 -6.01 -15.28 -9.15
C ALA A 190 -6.68 -15.00 -7.80
N ILE A 191 -7.87 -15.55 -7.54
CA ILE A 191 -8.59 -15.40 -6.27
C ILE A 191 -7.83 -16.09 -5.12
N VAL A 192 -7.36 -17.32 -5.33
CA VAL A 192 -6.60 -18.06 -4.31
C VAL A 192 -5.29 -17.33 -3.99
N GLY A 193 -4.57 -16.86 -5.01
CA GLY A 193 -3.37 -16.05 -4.81
C GLY A 193 -3.64 -14.72 -4.10
N GLY A 194 -4.78 -14.08 -4.37
CA GLY A 194 -5.19 -12.86 -3.67
C GLY A 194 -5.58 -13.09 -2.21
N ILE A 195 -6.24 -14.21 -1.88
CA ILE A 195 -6.50 -14.62 -0.49
C ILE A 195 -5.17 -14.90 0.24
N PHE A 196 -4.20 -15.52 -0.42
CA PHE A 196 -2.88 -15.76 0.15
C PHE A 196 -2.08 -14.46 0.39
N ALA A 197 -2.24 -13.47 -0.48
CA ALA A 197 -1.68 -12.14 -0.28
C ALA A 197 -2.30 -11.43 0.94
N LEU A 198 -3.61 -11.59 1.16
CA LEU A 198 -4.30 -11.09 2.37
C LEU A 198 -3.81 -11.78 3.65
N GLN A 199 -3.57 -13.09 3.60
CA GLN A 199 -3.11 -13.87 4.75
C GLN A 199 -1.62 -13.68 5.06
N ARG A 200 -0.88 -12.89 4.28
CA ARG A 200 0.58 -12.66 4.42
C ARG A 200 1.39 -13.97 4.55
N ARG A 201 0.91 -15.07 3.98
CA ARG A 201 1.44 -16.41 4.26
C ARG A 201 2.60 -16.79 3.35
N SER A 202 2.57 -16.40 2.09
CA SER A 202 3.63 -16.73 1.12
C SER A 202 3.62 -15.80 -0.09
N TRP A 203 4.77 -15.15 -0.33
CA TRP A 203 4.94 -14.23 -1.45
C TRP A 203 4.85 -14.92 -2.82
N GLY A 204 5.39 -16.13 -2.94
CA GLY A 204 5.41 -16.86 -4.23
C GLY A 204 4.01 -17.20 -4.76
N LEU A 205 3.09 -17.60 -3.87
CA LEU A 205 1.70 -17.91 -4.24
C LEU A 205 0.90 -16.65 -4.60
N ALA A 206 1.17 -15.53 -3.91
CA ALA A 206 0.61 -14.22 -4.25
C ALA A 206 1.08 -13.73 -5.63
N LEU A 207 2.38 -13.83 -5.92
CA LEU A 207 2.94 -13.46 -7.23
C LEU A 207 2.34 -14.31 -8.35
N THR A 208 2.21 -15.61 -8.11
CA THR A 208 1.61 -16.54 -9.07
C THR A 208 0.17 -16.13 -9.39
N GLY A 209 -0.64 -15.83 -8.37
CA GLY A 209 -2.00 -15.31 -8.57
C GLY A 209 -2.05 -13.99 -9.36
N ALA A 210 -1.12 -13.07 -9.10
CA ALA A 210 -1.04 -11.80 -9.83
C ALA A 210 -0.65 -11.98 -11.32
N ILE A 211 0.24 -12.94 -11.63
CA ILE A 211 0.61 -13.29 -13.00
C ILE A 211 -0.61 -13.81 -13.77
N PHE A 212 -1.37 -14.73 -13.16
CA PHE A 212 -2.57 -15.27 -13.81
C PHE A 212 -3.72 -14.25 -13.93
N ALA A 213 -3.77 -13.26 -13.03
CA ALA A 213 -4.70 -12.13 -13.16
C ALA A 213 -4.42 -11.27 -14.41
N LEU A 214 -3.15 -11.16 -14.86
CA LEU A 214 -2.76 -10.44 -16.08
C LEU A 214 -3.24 -11.13 -17.36
N LEU A 215 -3.20 -12.45 -17.39
CA LEU A 215 -3.75 -13.23 -18.50
C LEU A 215 -5.27 -13.08 -18.62
N SER A 216 -5.96 -12.87 -17.50
CA SER A 216 -7.42 -12.74 -17.46
C SER A 216 -7.90 -11.31 -17.72
N THR A 217 -7.30 -10.31 -17.07
CA THR A 217 -7.68 -8.90 -17.18
C THR A 217 -6.43 -8.04 -17.34
N TRP A 218 -6.09 -7.74 -18.60
CA TRP A 218 -4.82 -7.13 -19.01
C TRP A 218 -4.47 -5.84 -18.25
N GLY A 219 -5.46 -5.03 -17.86
CA GLY A 219 -5.23 -3.75 -17.17
C GLY A 219 -4.93 -3.86 -15.67
N LEU A 220 -5.66 -4.71 -14.94
CA LEU A 220 -5.53 -4.79 -13.48
C LEU A 220 -4.38 -5.71 -13.04
N GLY A 221 -4.05 -6.71 -13.85
CA GLY A 221 -2.98 -7.66 -13.56
C GLY A 221 -1.60 -7.00 -13.50
N VAL A 222 -1.30 -6.03 -14.37
CA VAL A 222 0.01 -5.33 -14.36
C VAL A 222 0.23 -4.60 -13.04
N LEU A 223 -0.81 -3.88 -12.56
CA LEU A 223 -0.74 -3.15 -11.30
C LEU A 223 -0.63 -4.12 -10.11
N ALA A 224 -1.39 -5.22 -10.12
CA ALA A 224 -1.31 -6.25 -9.10
C ALA A 224 0.11 -6.86 -9.01
N ILE A 225 0.77 -7.11 -10.15
CA ILE A 225 2.14 -7.63 -10.20
C ILE A 225 3.13 -6.61 -9.61
N ILE A 226 3.06 -5.34 -10.01
CA ILE A 226 3.95 -4.28 -9.51
C ILE A 226 3.83 -4.17 -7.99
N PHE A 227 2.61 -4.11 -7.46
CA PHE A 227 2.39 -4.02 -6.02
C PHE A 227 2.86 -5.28 -5.28
N THR A 228 2.61 -6.47 -5.84
CA THR A 228 3.07 -7.73 -5.25
C THR A 228 4.60 -7.80 -5.23
N ALA A 229 5.27 -7.33 -6.29
CA ALA A 229 6.73 -7.28 -6.37
C ALA A 229 7.33 -6.30 -5.34
N ILE A 230 6.75 -5.09 -5.19
CA ILE A 230 7.20 -4.11 -4.20
C ILE A 230 7.00 -4.63 -2.77
N SER A 231 5.95 -5.41 -2.52
CA SER A 231 5.63 -5.94 -1.19
C SER A 231 6.53 -7.09 -0.71
N LYS A 232 7.50 -7.56 -1.51
CA LYS A 232 8.34 -8.73 -1.17
C LYS A 232 8.96 -8.65 0.23
N GLY A 233 9.51 -7.49 0.60
CA GLY A 233 10.16 -7.31 1.89
C GLY A 233 9.22 -7.41 3.09
N GLU A 234 7.91 -7.31 2.89
CA GLU A 234 6.93 -7.45 3.98
C GLU A 234 6.57 -8.90 4.30
N PHE A 235 6.68 -9.80 3.32
CA PHE A 235 6.43 -11.24 3.50
C PHE A 235 7.62 -11.98 4.12
N GLU A 236 8.82 -11.42 4.03
CA GLU A 236 10.02 -11.97 4.69
C GLU A 236 10.08 -11.63 6.19
N GLN A 237 9.25 -10.69 6.67
CA GLN A 237 9.18 -10.23 8.07
C GLN A 237 7.98 -10.79 8.85
N SER A 238 7.29 -11.79 8.31
CA SER A 238 6.11 -12.46 8.89
C SER A 238 6.37 -13.95 9.06
#